data_AF-A0AAQ1MG51-F1
#
_entry.id   AF-A0AAQ1MG51-F1
#
_cell.length_a   1.000
_cell.length_b   1.000
_cell.length_c   1.000
_cell.angle_alpha   90.00
_cell.angle_beta   90.00
_cell.angle_gamma   90.00
#
_symmetry.space_group_name_H-M   'P 1'
#
loop_
_entity.id
_entity.type
_entity.pdbx_description
1 polymer ?
#
loop_
_entity_poly.entity_id
_entity_poly.type
_entity_poly.pdbx_seq_one_letter_code
_entity_poly.pdbx_strand_id
1 'polypeptide(L)' 'MSSKINRLRAERGKNDEKIAVLRARNNEIDKQITELENLDIVGMVRSMGMTPEQLAALIQASKTDASALTGKEEDSHEND' A
#
# COMPACT_ATOMS: atom_id res chain seq x y z
N MET A 1 32.42 -29.30 19.13
CA MET A 1 31.76 -28.93 17.86
C MET A 1 32.80 -28.65 16.78
N SER A 2 32.52 -28.97 15.52
CA SER A 2 33.46 -28.74 14.40
C SER A 2 33.64 -27.24 14.12
N SER A 3 34.90 -26.82 13.92
CA SER A 3 35.26 -25.43 13.60
C SER A 3 34.56 -24.90 12.33
N LYS A 4 34.25 -25.77 11.37
CA LYS A 4 33.49 -25.44 10.16
C LYS A 4 32.04 -25.07 10.47
N ILE A 5 31.40 -25.80 11.40
CA ILE A 5 30.02 -25.53 11.83
C ILE A 5 29.92 -24.14 12.48
N ASN A 6 30.88 -23.78 13.33
CA ASN A 6 30.89 -22.47 13.99
C ASN A 6 31.05 -21.32 12.98
N ARG A 7 31.90 -21.48 11.96
CA ARG A 7 32.07 -20.47 10.90
C ARG A 7 30.79 -20.28 10.10
N LEU A 8 30.15 -21.37 9.68
CA LEU A 8 28.88 -21.31 8.92
C LEU A 8 27.76 -20.66 9.74
N ARG A 9 27.69 -20.92 11.05
CA ARG A 9 26.72 -20.26 11.94
C ARG A 9 26.97 -18.75 12.05
N ALA A 10 28.23 -18.33 12.17
CA ALA A 10 28.57 -16.91 12.22
C ALA A 10 28.24 -16.20 10.89
N GLU A 11 28.53 -16.83 9.76
CA GLU A 11 28.19 -16.31 8.44
C GLU A 11 26.67 -16.19 8.24
N ARG A 12 25.91 -17.22 8.65
CA ARG A 12 24.45 -17.17 8.64
C ARG A 12 23.90 -16.02 9.48
N GLY A 13 24.46 -15.77 10.68
CA GLY A 13 24.06 -14.63 11.51
C GLY A 13 24.28 -13.28 10.82
N LYS A 14 25.43 -13.09 10.17
CA LYS A 14 25.71 -11.88 9.39
C LYS A 14 24.74 -11.71 8.22
N ASN A 15 24.37 -12.82 7.57
CA ASN A 15 23.39 -12.78 6.48
C ASN A 15 22.00 -12.43 7.00
N ASP A 16 21.59 -12.96 8.16
CA ASP A 16 20.31 -12.63 8.80
C ASP A 16 20.23 -11.13 9.14
N GLU A 17 21.31 -10.54 9.68
CA GLU A 17 21.42 -9.09 9.92
C GLU A 17 21.31 -8.28 8.63
N LYS A 18 22.04 -8.69 7.57
CA LYS A 18 21.99 -8.01 6.27
C LYS A 18 20.59 -8.07 5.65
N ILE A 19 19.90 -9.20 5.77
CA ILE A 19 18.52 -9.36 5.31
C ILE A 19 17.60 -8.42 6.07
N ALA A 20 17.75 -8.29 7.39
CA ALA A 20 16.92 -7.38 8.18
C ALA A 20 17.10 -5.92 7.74
N VAL A 21 18.34 -5.48 7.52
CA VAL A 21 18.64 -4.13 7.02
C VAL A 21 18.05 -3.89 5.63
N LEU A 22 18.21 -4.84 4.70
CA LEU A 22 17.67 -4.71 3.35
C LEU A 22 16.13 -4.68 3.35
N ARG A 23 15.47 -5.49 4.18
CA ARG A 23 14.01 -5.45 4.33
C ARG A 23 13.53 -4.11 4.88
N ALA A 24 14.19 -3.57 5.89
CA ALA A 24 13.86 -2.24 6.41
C ALA A 24 14.02 -1.15 5.33
N ARG A 25 15.08 -1.24 4.51
CA ARG A 25 15.28 -0.31 3.39
C ARG A 25 14.20 -0.46 2.30
N ASN A 26 13.79 -1.67 1.96
CA ASN A 26 12.72 -1.89 1.00
C ASN A 26 11.40 -1.30 1.49
N ASN A 27 11.04 -1.50 2.77
CA ASN A 27 9.83 -0.91 3.34
C ASN A 27 9.84 0.64 3.27
N GLU A 28 11.02 1.26 3.40
CA GLU A 28 11.17 2.70 3.24
C GLU A 28 11.01 3.14 1.77
N ILE A 29 11.57 2.37 0.84
CA ILE A 29 11.40 2.62 -0.59
C ILE A 29 9.92 2.49 -0.98
N ASP A 30 9.21 1.49 -0.48
CA ASP A 30 7.78 1.29 -0.76
C ASP A 30 6.95 2.49 -0.31
N LYS A 31 7.26 3.06 0.87
CA LYS A 31 6.60 4.30 1.34
C LYS A 31 6.86 5.47 0.41
N GLN A 32 8.11 5.64 -0.05
CA GLN A 32 8.48 6.73 -0.97
C GLN A 32 7.78 6.58 -2.32
N ILE A 33 7.64 5.34 -2.82
CA ILE A 33 6.88 5.05 -4.04
C ILE A 33 5.43 5.48 -3.83
N THR A 34 4.76 5.02 -2.76
CA THR A 34 3.37 5.40 -2.48
C THR A 34 3.19 6.90 -2.32
N GLU A 35 4.12 7.60 -1.68
CA GLU A 35 4.07 9.06 -1.54
C GLU A 35 4.16 9.76 -2.89
N LEU A 36 5.08 9.33 -3.76
CA LEU A 36 5.22 9.89 -5.12
C LEU A 36 3.98 9.62 -5.98
N GLU A 37 3.45 8.40 -5.94
CA GLU A 37 2.21 8.05 -6.67
C GLU A 37 1.03 8.91 -6.21
N ASN A 38 0.90 9.16 -4.90
CA ASN A 38 -0.14 10.05 -4.37
C ASN A 38 0.04 11.50 -4.84
N LEU A 39 1.27 12.00 -4.89
CA LEU A 39 1.56 13.33 -5.43
C LEU A 39 1.25 13.43 -6.92
N ASP A 40 1.56 12.39 -7.70
CA ASP A 40 1.25 12.33 -9.12
C ASP A 40 -0.27 12.31 -9.36
N ILE A 41 -1.04 11.54 -8.58
CA ILE A 41 -2.52 11.56 -8.63
C ILE A 41 -3.04 12.98 -8.38
N VAL A 42 -2.55 13.66 -7.35
CA VAL A 42 -2.95 15.04 -7.05
C VAL A 42 -2.56 15.99 -8.19
N GLY A 43 -1.37 15.83 -8.78
CA GLY A 43 -0.91 16.60 -9.92
C GLY A 43 -1.82 16.43 -11.14
N MET A 44 -2.17 15.18 -11.48
CA MET A 44 -3.10 14.86 -12.56
C MET A 44 -4.46 15.49 -12.33
N VAL A 45 -5.04 15.35 -11.13
CA VAL A 45 -6.36 15.93 -10.81
C VAL A 45 -6.35 17.46 -10.92
N ARG A 46 -5.30 18.12 -10.42
CA ARG A 46 -5.17 19.59 -10.55
C ARG A 46 -5.04 20.02 -12.01
N SER A 47 -4.33 19.26 -12.84
CA SER A 47 -4.15 19.58 -14.26
C SER A 47 -5.46 19.52 -15.06
N MET A 48 -6.44 18.73 -14.62
CA MET A 48 -7.77 18.68 -15.22
C MET A 48 -8.62 19.93 -14.95
N GLY A 49 -8.17 20.85 -14.07
CA GLY A 49 -8.85 22.12 -13.80
C GLY A 49 -10.24 21.98 -13.17
N MET A 50 -10.52 20.83 -12.55
CA MET A 50 -11.81 20.50 -11.95
C MET A 50 -11.97 21.15 -10.56
N THR A 51 -13.17 21.66 -10.24
CA THR A 51 -13.45 22.16 -8.88
C THR A 51 -13.63 21.01 -7.88
N PRO A 52 -13.42 21.25 -6.57
CA PRO A 52 -13.68 20.22 -5.55
C PRO A 52 -15.09 19.63 -5.62
N GLU A 53 -16.11 20.44 -5.96
CA GLU A 53 -17.50 20.00 -6.07
C GLU A 53 -17.71 19.09 -7.28
N GLN A 54 -17.08 19.40 -8.42
CA GLN A 54 -17.11 18.55 -9.61
C GLN A 54 -16.41 17.21 -9.36
N LEU A 55 -15.28 17.22 -8.64
CA LEU A 55 -14.59 15.99 -8.24
C LEU A 55 -15.47 15.16 -7.30
N ALA A 56 -16.09 15.79 -6.32
CA ALA A 56 -16.99 15.13 -5.38
C ALA A 56 -18.20 14.51 -6.10
N ALA A 57 -18.79 15.22 -7.06
CA ALA A 57 -19.89 14.72 -7.88
C ALA A 57 -19.46 13.52 -8.74
N LEU A 58 -18.27 13.56 -9.35
CA LEU A 58 -17.72 12.44 -10.12
C LEU A 58 -17.48 11.20 -9.24
N ILE A 59 -16.92 11.37 -8.05
CA ILE A 59 -16.72 10.28 -7.08
C ILE A 59 -18.06 9.71 -6.60
N GLN A 60 -19.06 10.55 -6.38
CA GLN A 60 -20.40 10.08 -5.99
C GLN A 60 -21.06 9.29 -7.11
N ALA A 61 -21.02 9.79 -8.36
CA ALA A 61 -21.55 9.10 -9.52
C ALA A 61 -20.87 7.73 -9.74
N SER A 62 -19.54 7.68 -9.62
CA SER A 62 -18.80 6.41 -9.79
C SER A 62 -19.07 5.40 -8.68
N LYS A 63 -19.37 5.84 -7.45
CA LYS A 63 -19.82 4.96 -6.36
C LYS A 63 -21.22 4.40 -6.61
N THR A 64 -22.12 5.19 -7.20
CA THR A 64 -23.46 4.71 -7.57
C THR A 64 -23.38 3.65 -8.67
N ASP A 65 -22.52 3.85 -9.66
CA ASP A 65 -22.28 2.87 -10.73
C ASP A 65 -21.53 1.63 -10.22
N ALA A 66 -20.54 1.80 -9.34
CA ALA A 66 -19.83 0.67 -8.71
C ALA A 66 -20.75 -0.16 -7.80
N SER A 67 -21.68 0.46 -7.08
CA SER A 67 -22.71 -0.23 -6.30
C SER A 67 -23.72 -1.00 -7.16
N ALA A 68 -23.83 -0.69 -8.46
CA ALA A 68 -24.59 -1.50 -9.41
C ALA A 68 -23.79 -2.72 -9.91
N LEU A 69 -22.46 -2.71 -9.79
CA LEU A 69 -21.54 -3.79 -10.16
C LEU A 69 -21.18 -4.71 -8.98
N THR A 70 -21.10 -4.19 -7.76
CA THR A 70 -20.97 -4.96 -6.52
C THR A 70 -22.30 -4.93 -5.81
N GLY A 71 -23.10 -5.98 -6.00
CA GLY A 71 -24.42 -6.11 -5.37
C GLY A 71 -24.36 -5.69 -3.90
N LYS A 72 -25.24 -4.77 -3.52
CA LYS A 72 -25.55 -4.41 -2.13
C LYS A 72 -25.42 -5.64 -1.22
N GLU A 73 -24.48 -5.61 -0.28
CA GLU A 73 -24.73 -6.24 1.02
C GLU A 73 -25.20 -5.11 1.93
N GLU A 74 -26.52 -5.02 2.03
CA GLU A 74 -27.19 -4.18 3.01
C GLU A 74 -26.81 -4.65 4.41
N ASP A 75 -26.54 -3.67 5.25
CA ASP A 75 -26.46 -3.77 6.70
C ASP A 75 -27.61 -4.62 7.26
N SER A 76 -27.29 -5.80 7.77
CA SER A 76 -28.16 -6.57 8.66
C SER A 76 -27.41 -6.86 9.96
N HIS A 77 -27.24 -5.82 10.77
CA HIS A 77 -27.15 -6.02 12.21
C HIS A 77 -28.51 -6.51 12.74
N GLU A 78 -28.71 -7.83 12.74
CA GLU A 78 -29.77 -8.51 13.50
C GLU A 78 -29.19 -9.65 14.35
N ASN A 79 -29.11 -9.38 15.66
CA ASN A 79 -29.24 -10.21 16.87
C ASN A 79 -28.78 -11.69 16.88
N ASP A 80 -27.82 -12.03 17.76
CA ASP A 80 -28.08 -12.66 19.09
C ASP A 80 -26.81 -12.61 19.99
#